data_AF-A0A1G3BXS0-F1
#
_entry.id   AF-A0A1G3BXS0-F1
#
_cell.length_a   1.000
_cell.length_b   1.000
_cell.length_c   1.000
_cell.angle_alpha   90.00
_cell.angle_beta   90.00
_cell.angle_gamma   90.00
#
_symmetry.space_group_name_H-M   'P 1'
#
loop_
_entity.id
_entity.type
_entity.pdbx_description
1 polymer ?
#
loop_
_entity_poly.entity_id
_entity_poly.type
_entity_poly.pdbx_seq_one_letter_code
_entity_poly.pdbx_strand_id
1 'polypeptide(L)' 'MLRQRQALHNMVVGDSSVSNIFFNTVDFLTEIAERNGFRITNRWGYKIKNRYMRFDRNRRGGIIDIDWVLDFVKL' A
#
# COMPACT_ATOMS: atom_id res chain seq x y z
N MET A 1 -5.14 2.02 35.65
CA MET A 1 -4.51 1.39 34.45
C MET A 1 -5.03 2.13 33.22
N LEU A 2 -4.24 3.01 32.60
CA LEU A 2 -4.65 3.66 31.36
C LEU A 2 -4.42 2.71 30.19
N ARG A 3 -5.50 2.32 29.48
CA ARG A 3 -5.39 1.71 28.15
C ARG A 3 -4.84 2.78 27.20
N GLN A 4 -3.59 2.66 26.79
CA GLN A 4 -3.10 3.44 25.64
C GLN A 4 -3.83 2.94 24.38
N ARG A 5 -4.40 3.86 23.62
CA ARG A 5 -4.96 3.57 22.29
C ARG A 5 -3.78 3.27 21.35
N GLN A 6 -3.74 2.08 20.76
CA GLN A 6 -2.80 1.79 19.68
C GLN A 6 -3.14 2.67 18.47
N ALA A 7 -2.14 3.38 17.95
CA ALA A 7 -2.29 4.14 16.71
C ALA A 7 -2.42 3.16 15.53
N LEU A 8 -3.47 3.33 14.74
CA LEU A 8 -3.70 2.60 13.49
C LEU A 8 -3.10 3.41 12.34
N HIS A 9 -2.30 2.75 11.50
CA HIS A 9 -1.74 3.33 10.29
C HIS A 9 -2.28 2.60 9.06
N ASN A 10 -2.97 3.32 8.19
CA ASN A 10 -3.55 2.77 6.96
C ASN A 10 -2.76 3.27 5.76
N MET A 11 -2.39 2.35 4.87
CA MET A 11 -1.66 2.63 3.65
C MET A 11 -2.42 2.05 2.45
N VAL A 12 -2.59 2.85 1.41
CA VAL A 12 -3.10 2.39 0.11
C VAL A 12 -1.97 2.46 -0.90
N VAL A 13 -1.68 1.34 -1.55
CA VAL A 13 -0.59 1.23 -2.52
C VAL A 13 -1.02 0.44 -3.75
N GLY A 14 -0.81 1.02 -4.92
CA GLY A 14 -1.06 0.35 -6.19
C GLY A 14 0.08 -0.61 -6.58
N ASP A 15 -0.24 -1.61 -7.40
CA ASP A 15 0.78 -2.38 -8.08
C ASP A 15 1.74 -1.46 -8.86
N SER A 16 3.02 -1.81 -8.84
CA SER A 16 4.07 -1.00 -9.48
C SER A 16 4.98 -1.86 -10.35
N SER A 17 5.55 -1.22 -11.37
CA SER A 17 6.65 -1.78 -12.15
C SER A 17 7.85 -0.83 -12.10
N VAL A 18 9.04 -1.40 -12.05
CA VAL A 18 10.31 -0.68 -12.11
C VAL A 18 11.05 -1.18 -13.34
N SER A 19 11.40 -0.29 -14.26
CA SER A 19 12.03 -0.66 -15.55
C SER A 19 11.27 -1.75 -16.31
N ASN A 20 9.93 -1.66 -16.33
CA ASN A 20 9.00 -2.64 -16.93
C ASN A 20 8.97 -4.02 -16.27
N ILE A 21 9.60 -4.20 -15.11
CA ILE A 21 9.53 -5.44 -14.33
C ILE A 21 8.54 -5.23 -13.19
N PHE A 22 7.61 -6.17 -13.02
CA PHE A 22 6.68 -6.15 -11.88
C PHE A 22 7.45 -6.14 -10.56
N PHE A 23 7.09 -5.23 -9.68
CA PHE A 23 7.68 -5.12 -8.35
C PHE A 23 6.60 -5.35 -7.30
N ASN A 24 6.80 -6.36 -6.47
CA ASN A 24 5.89 -6.70 -5.38
C ASN A 24 6.01 -5.68 -4.23
N THR A 25 5.41 -4.52 -4.49
CA THR A 25 5.51 -3.32 -3.65
C THR A 25 4.90 -3.56 -2.28
N VAL A 26 3.81 -4.34 -2.22
CA VAL A 26 3.09 -4.63 -0.98
C VAL A 26 3.94 -5.41 -0.01
N ASP A 27 4.55 -6.51 -0.48
CA ASP A 27 5.37 -7.35 0.39
C ASP A 27 6.61 -6.56 0.86
N PHE A 28 7.22 -5.80 -0.04
CA PHE A 28 8.37 -4.96 0.27
C PHE A 28 8.05 -3.87 1.33
N LEU A 29 6.94 -3.16 1.19
CA LEU A 29 6.53 -2.14 2.16
C LEU A 29 6.11 -2.75 3.50
N THR A 30 5.48 -3.93 3.46
CA THR A 30 5.13 -4.68 4.68
C THR A 30 6.40 -5.04 5.45
N GLU A 31 7.41 -5.59 4.77
CA GLU A 31 8.70 -5.94 5.37
C GLU A 31 9.40 -4.71 5.99
N ILE A 32 9.39 -3.57 5.30
CA ILE A 32 9.93 -2.31 5.84
C ILE A 32 9.18 -1.89 7.10
N ALA A 33 7.84 -1.93 7.08
CA ALA A 33 7.04 -1.55 8.23
C ALA A 33 7.34 -2.45 9.44
N GLU A 34 7.41 -3.76 9.24
CA GLU A 34 7.73 -4.74 10.28
C GLU A 34 9.11 -4.52 10.89
N ARG A 35 10.13 -4.29 10.06
CA ARG A 35 11.48 -3.93 10.52
C ARG A 35 11.52 -2.64 11.35
N ASN A 36 10.52 -1.77 11.19
CA ASN A 36 10.40 -0.50 11.92
C ASN A 36 9.41 -0.57 13.10
N GLY A 37 9.12 -1.78 13.61
CA GLY A 37 8.31 -1.98 14.80
C GLY A 37 6.82 -1.74 14.57
N PHE A 38 6.33 -2.04 13.38
CA PHE A 38 4.91 -2.18 13.11
C PHE A 38 4.56 -3.66 12.95
N ARG A 39 3.27 -3.96 13.03
CA ARG A 39 2.72 -5.26 12.69
C ARG A 39 1.53 -5.07 11.79
N ILE A 40 1.48 -5.79 10.68
CA ILE A 40 0.31 -5.79 9.81
C ILE A 40 -0.86 -6.48 10.51
N THR A 41 -2.04 -5.88 10.43
CA THR A 41 -3.29 -6.43 11.00
C THR A 41 -4.30 -6.81 9.94
N ASN A 42 -4.18 -6.25 8.74
CA ASN A 42 -5.08 -6.52 7.63
C ASN A 42 -4.38 -6.23 6.30
N ARG A 43 -4.76 -6.99 5.27
CA ARG A 43 -4.29 -6.83 3.90
C ARG A 43 -5.37 -7.31 2.95
N TRP A 44 -5.84 -6.42 2.08
CA TRP A 44 -6.76 -6.76 1.01
C TRP A 44 -6.53 -5.85 -0.18
N GLY A 45 -6.97 -6.27 -1.36
CA GLY A 45 -6.84 -5.50 -2.58
C GLY A 45 -8.15 -5.44 -3.35
N TYR A 46 -8.35 -4.37 -4.09
CA TYR A 46 -9.48 -4.24 -5.01
C TYR A 46 -9.00 -3.89 -6.42
N LYS A 47 -9.67 -4.48 -7.40
CA LYS A 47 -9.41 -4.19 -8.81
C LYS A 47 -9.99 -2.83 -9.19
N ILE A 48 -9.17 -1.96 -9.76
CA ILE A 48 -9.60 -0.65 -10.26
C ILE A 48 -10.32 -0.84 -11.59
N LYS A 49 -11.66 -0.66 -11.57
CA LYS A 49 -12.51 -0.77 -12.76
C LYS A 49 -12.46 0.50 -13.62
N ASN A 50 -12.52 1.68 -13.01
CA ASN A 50 -12.39 2.95 -13.70
C ASN A 50 -11.02 3.55 -13.41
N ARG A 51 -10.11 3.40 -14.38
CA ARG A 51 -8.70 3.79 -14.27
C ARG A 51 -8.44 5.23 -14.68
N TYR A 52 -9.51 5.99 -14.95
CA TYR A 52 -9.41 7.39 -15.32
C TYR A 52 -9.06 8.23 -14.10
N MET A 53 -7.77 8.51 -13.95
CA MET A 53 -7.29 9.50 -12.98
C MET A 53 -7.60 10.89 -13.50
N ARG A 54 -8.21 11.73 -12.64
CA ARG A 54 -8.66 13.09 -12.99
C ARG A 54 -7.53 14.12 -12.97
N PHE A 55 -6.28 13.69 -13.13
CA PHE A 55 -5.10 14.55 -13.15
C PHE A 55 -4.15 14.12 -14.26
N ASP A 56 -3.45 15.09 -14.85
CA ASP A 56 -2.49 14.82 -15.91
C ASP A 56 -1.27 14.11 -15.33
N ARG A 57 -0.92 12.97 -15.93
CA ARG A 57 0.24 12.18 -15.56
C ARG A 57 1.44 12.46 -16.47
N ASN A 58 1.34 13.36 -17.45
CA ASN A 58 2.39 13.65 -18.44
C ASN A 58 2.92 12.40 -19.16
N ARG A 59 2.05 11.40 -19.40
CA ARG A 59 2.42 10.05 -19.90
C ARG A 59 3.39 9.28 -18.97
N ARG A 60 3.53 9.70 -17.71
CA ARG A 60 4.38 9.05 -16.70
C ARG A 60 3.53 8.16 -15.81
N GLY A 61 3.99 6.91 -15.65
CA GLY A 61 3.39 5.95 -14.74
C GLY A 61 2.41 5.00 -15.42
N GLY A 62 2.58 3.71 -15.11
CA GLY A 62 1.77 2.63 -15.64
C GLY A 62 0.33 2.67 -15.16
N ILE A 63 -0.48 1.80 -15.76
CA ILE A 63 -1.83 1.53 -15.29
C ILE A 63 -1.74 0.74 -14.00
N ILE A 64 -2.45 1.18 -12.97
CA ILE A 64 -2.61 0.42 -11.72
C ILE A 64 -3.82 -0.49 -11.91
N ASP A 65 -3.61 -1.79 -11.73
CA ASP A 65 -4.67 -2.79 -11.85
C ASP A 65 -5.36 -3.06 -10.51
N ILE A 66 -4.57 -3.15 -9.43
CA ILE A 66 -5.01 -3.40 -8.06
C ILE A 66 -4.47 -2.31 -7.15
N ASP A 67 -5.34 -1.76 -6.32
CA ASP A 67 -4.96 -1.01 -5.11
C ASP A 67 -5.04 -1.94 -3.91
N TRP A 68 -3.96 -2.00 -3.14
CA TRP A 68 -3.87 -2.73 -1.89
C TRP A 68 -4.08 -1.80 -0.72
N VAL A 69 -4.86 -2.26 0.25
CA VAL A 69 -5.10 -1.59 1.53
C VAL A 69 -4.43 -2.41 2.62
N LEU A 70 -3.54 -1.75 3.35
CA LEU A 70 -2.73 -2.33 4.42
C LEU A 70 -3.01 -1.57 5.71
N ASP A 71 -3.37 -2.32 6.75
CA ASP A 71 -3.56 -1.78 8.09
C ASP A 71 -2.42 -2.24 8.99
N PHE A 72 -1.79 -1.31 9.70
CA PHE A 72 -0.69 -1.58 10.62
C PHE A 72 -0.99 -1.03 12.02
N VAL A 73 -0.45 -1.71 13.03
CA VAL A 73 -0.38 -1.20 14.41
C VAL A 73 1.08 -1.06 14.85
N LYS A 74 1.36 -0.05 15.65
CA LYS A 74 2.68 0.10 16.29
C LYS A 74 2.83 -0.94 17.40
N LEU A 75 3.96 -1.66 17.40
CA LEU A 75 4.37 -2.58 18.48
C LEU A 75 4.80 -1.80 19.72
#